data_AF-A0A1I3URK2-F1
#
_entry.id   AF-A0A1I3URK2-F1
#
_cell.length_a   1.000
_cell.length_b   1.000
_cell.length_c   1.000
_cell.angle_alpha   90.00
_cell.angle_beta   90.00
_cell.angle_gamma   90.00
#
_symmetry.space_group_name_H-M   'P 1'
#
loop_
_entity.id
_entity.type
_entity.pdbx_description
1 polymer ?
#
loop_
_entity_poly.entity_id
_entity_poly.type
_entity_poly.pdbx_seq_one_letter_code
_entity_poly.pdbx_strand_id
1 'polypeptide(L)' 'MEVIYGLLPGMLLLGIIGVAVFFWAVRNGQYDDMDGAANRVLMDDDEVTPESDESAKQSKLEDKDNNNQH' A
#
# COMPACT_ATOMS: atom_id res chain seq x y z
N MET A 1 18.73 -44.71 7.74
CA MET A 1 17.79 -44.25 8.78
C MET A 1 18.31 -43.07 9.62
N GLU A 2 19.55 -42.62 9.44
CA GLU A 2 20.13 -41.52 10.23
C GLU A 2 19.61 -40.13 9.84
N VAL A 3 19.37 -39.90 8.54
CA VAL A 3 19.00 -38.58 8.01
C VAL A 3 17.67 -38.05 8.55
N ILE A 4 16.74 -38.93 8.91
CA ILE A 4 15.43 -38.55 9.46
C ILE A 4 15.58 -37.82 10.81
N TYR A 5 16.60 -38.16 11.59
CA TYR A 5 16.85 -37.53 12.89
C TYR A 5 17.33 -36.08 12.76
N GLY A 6 17.91 -35.69 11.61
CA GLY A 6 18.23 -34.30 11.31
C GLY A 6 17.08 -33.56 10.62
N LEU A 7 16.42 -34.20 9.67
CA LEU A 7 15.37 -33.58 8.86
C LEU A 7 14.09 -33.28 9.66
N LEU A 8 13.68 -34.19 10.54
CA LEU A 8 12.45 -34.04 11.32
C LEU A 8 12.49 -32.82 12.27
N PRO A 9 13.52 -32.63 13.11
CA PRO A 9 13.64 -31.41 13.91
C PRO A 9 13.92 -30.17 13.04
N GLY A 10 14.67 -30.32 11.95
CA GLY A 10 14.95 -29.22 11.02
C GLY A 10 13.67 -28.65 10.38
N MET A 11 12.79 -29.52 9.86
CA MET A 11 11.50 -29.10 9.31
C MET A 11 10.59 -28.49 10.39
N LEU A 12 10.56 -29.05 11.60
CA LEU A 12 9.77 -28.50 12.69
C LEU A 12 10.24 -27.08 13.06
N LEU A 13 11.56 -26.87 13.15
CA LEU A 13 12.15 -25.57 13.44
C LEU A 13 11.83 -24.55 12.34
N LEU A 14 11.98 -24.93 11.08
CA LEU A 14 11.62 -24.08 9.95
C LEU A 14 10.13 -23.75 9.94
N GLY A 15 9.26 -24.70 10.29
CA GLY A 15 7.82 -24.46 10.44
C GLY A 15 7.51 -23.43 11.53
N ILE A 16 8.13 -23.56 12.70
CA ILE A 16 7.98 -22.61 13.81
C ILE A 16 8.45 -21.21 13.40
N ILE A 17 9.62 -21.11 12.74
CA ILE A 17 10.15 -19.83 12.25
C ILE A 17 9.19 -19.20 11.25
N GLY A 18 8.67 -19.99 10.29
CA GLY A 18 7.72 -19.52 9.29
C GLY A 18 6.45 -18.97 9.93
N VAL A 19 5.89 -19.67 10.91
CA VAL A 19 4.71 -19.21 11.67
C VAL A 19 5.03 -17.94 12.45
N ALA A 20 6.18 -17.86 13.14
CA ALA A 20 6.58 -16.66 13.87
C ALA A 20 6.72 -15.43 12.97
N VAL A 21 7.34 -15.59 11.80
CA VAL A 21 7.48 -14.52 10.79
C VAL A 21 6.12 -14.12 10.24
N PHE A 22 5.24 -15.09 9.96
CA PHE A 22 3.88 -14.81 9.49
C PHE A 22 3.09 -13.98 10.51
N PHE A 23 3.08 -14.38 11.78
CA PHE A 23 2.41 -13.61 12.84
C PHE A 23 3.01 -12.22 13.02
N TRP A 24 4.33 -12.07 12.89
CA TRP A 24 4.99 -10.76 12.92
C TRP A 24 4.55 -9.87 11.75
N ALA A 25 4.50 -10.40 10.52
CA ALA A 25 4.07 -9.66 9.33
C ALA A 25 2.61 -9.20 9.43
N VAL A 26 1.72 -10.09 9.91
CA VAL A 26 0.31 -9.75 10.19
C VAL A 26 0.22 -8.65 11.24
N ARG A 27 0.98 -8.75 12.34
CA ARG A 27 0.97 -7.76 13.42
C ARG A 27 1.53 -6.40 12.98
N ASN A 28 2.48 -6.37 12.05
CA ASN A 28 3.07 -5.16 11.49
C ASN A 28 2.15 -4.43 10.50
N GLY A 29 0.96 -4.94 10.20
CA GLY A 29 -0.01 -4.23 9.37
C GLY A 29 0.35 -4.19 7.88
N GLN A 30 1.22 -5.07 7.39
CA GLN A 30 1.60 -5.11 5.96
C GLN A 30 0.41 -5.43 5.03
N TYR A 31 -0.71 -5.92 5.58
CA TYR A 31 -1.95 -6.18 4.83
C TYR A 31 -2.84 -4.94 4.68
N ASP A 32 -2.63 -3.88 5.48
CA ASP A 32 -3.46 -2.67 5.47
C ASP A 32 -3.29 -1.86 4.16
N ASP A 33 -2.10 -1.91 3.55
CA ASP A 33 -1.81 -1.26 2.27
C ASP A 33 -2.38 -2.02 1.05
N MET A 34 -2.77 -3.29 1.20
CA MET A 34 -3.42 -4.05 0.12
C MET A 34 -4.91 -3.70 -0.03
N ASP A 35 -5.61 -3.39 1.07
CA ASP A 35 -7.03 -2.98 1.02
C ASP A 35 -7.21 -1.63 0.30
N GLY A 36 -6.27 -0.70 0.48
CA GLY A 36 -6.32 0.61 -0.19
C GLY A 36 -6.13 0.56 -1.71
N ALA A 37 -5.35 -0.41 -2.23
CA ALA A 37 -5.13 -0.56 -3.67
C ALA A 37 -6.29 -1.24 -4.41
N ALA A 38 -6.92 -2.24 -3.77
CA ALA A 38 -8.09 -2.93 -4.32
C ALA A 38 -9.31 -2.00 -4.44
N ASN A 39 -9.49 -1.08 -3.47
CA ASN A 39 -10.58 -0.12 -3.49
C ASN A 39 -10.47 0.90 -4.64
N ARG A 40 -9.25 1.23 -5.10
CA ARG A 40 -9.04 2.12 -6.25
C ARG A 40 -9.40 1.44 -7.58
N VAL A 41 -8.91 0.22 -7.80
CA VAL A 41 -9.17 -0.54 -9.05
C VAL A 41 -10.66 -0.86 -9.27
N LEU A 42 -11.44 -1.08 -8.20
CA LEU A 42 -12.88 -1.37 -8.32
C LEU A 42 -13.77 -0.12 -8.42
N MET A 43 -13.25 1.06 -8.07
CA MET A 43 -13.98 2.32 -8.16
C MET A 43 -13.59 3.14 -9.42
N ASP A 44 -12.47 2.81 -10.06
CA ASP A 44 -11.99 3.50 -11.27
C ASP A 44 -12.86 3.24 -12.53
N ASP A 45 -13.79 2.27 -12.50
CA ASP A 45 -14.71 2.00 -13.62
C ASP A 45 -16.00 2.86 -13.59
N ASP A 46 -16.31 3.53 -12.47
CA ASP A 46 -17.56 4.29 -12.31
C ASP A 46 -17.41 5.82 -12.23
N GLU A 47 -16.19 6.36 -12.10
CA GLU A 47 -16.00 7.82 -12.01
C GLU A 47 -14.94 8.36 -12.97
N VAL A 48 -15.41 8.66 -14.19
CA VAL A 48 -14.84 9.77 -14.98
C VAL A 48 -15.30 11.09 -14.34
N THR A 49 -14.78 11.45 -13.17
CA THR A 49 -14.89 12.81 -12.61
C THR A 49 -13.50 13.45 -12.58
N PRO A 50 -13.22 14.42 -13.46
CA PRO A 50 -11.94 15.12 -13.46
C PRO A 50 -11.96 16.18 -12.35
N GLU A 51 -11.83 15.77 -11.09
CA GLU A 51 -11.66 16.70 -9.96
C GLU A 51 -10.46 16.31 -9.09
N SER A 52 -9.28 16.28 -9.71
CA SER A 52 -8.02 16.49 -8.98
C SER A 52 -7.06 17.43 -9.72
N ASP A 53 -7.63 18.41 -10.44
CA ASP A 53 -6.91 19.57 -11.00
C ASP A 53 -7.08 20.85 -10.14
N GLU A 54 -7.45 20.73 -8.85
CA GLU A 54 -7.60 21.92 -7.98
C GLU A 54 -6.31 22.38 -7.29
N SER A 55 -5.29 21.53 -7.15
CA SER A 55 -4.04 21.97 -6.49
C SER A 55 -3.10 22.77 -7.42
N ALA A 56 -3.24 22.66 -8.74
CA ALA A 56 -2.41 23.39 -9.70
C ALA A 56 -3.00 24.72 -10.19
N LYS A 57 -4.30 25.00 -9.92
CA LYS A 57 -4.99 26.18 -10.47
C LYS A 57 -5.01 27.39 -9.53
N GLN A 58 -4.84 27.20 -8.22
CA GLN A 58 -4.81 28.33 -7.28
C GLN A 58 -3.53 29.18 -7.39
N SER A 59 -2.41 28.60 -7.81
CA SER A 59 -1.15 29.37 -8.01
C SER A 59 -1.16 30.29 -9.24
N LYS A 60 -2.05 30.09 -10.22
CA LYS A 60 -2.05 30.87 -11.47
C LYS A 60 -3.12 31.97 -11.53
N LEU A 61 -4.06 32.02 -10.58
CA LEU A 61 -5.11 33.04 -10.55
C LEU A 61 -4.75 34.26 -9.69
N GLU A 62 -3.84 34.12 -8.71
CA GLU A 62 -3.34 35.25 -7.90
C GLU A 62 -2.40 36.22 -8.65
N ASP A 63 -1.87 35.82 -9.81
CA ASP A 63 -0.95 36.66 -10.61
C ASP A 63 -1.68 37.56 -11.63
N LYS A 64 -2.98 37.33 -11.88
CA LYS A 64 -3.75 38.12 -12.86
C LYS A 64 -4.46 39.36 -12.31
N ASP A 65 -4.68 39.44 -11.00
CA ASP A 65 -5.34 40.61 -10.39
C ASP A 65 -4.40 41.81 -10.15
N ASN A 66 -3.08 41.60 -10.19
CA ASN A 66 -2.10 42.66 -9.93
C ASN A 66 -1.61 43.45 -11.16
N ASN A 67 -2.08 43.11 -12.38
CA ASN A 67 -1.59 43.69 -13.63
C ASN A 67 -2.66 44.43 -14.46
N ASN A 68 -3.76 44.87 -13.83
CA ASN A 68 -4.81 45.62 -14.55
C ASN A 68 -5.32 46.87 -13.80
N GLN A 69 -4.46 47.45 -12.95
CA GLN A 69 -4.71 48.72 -12.25
C GLN A 69 -3.67 49.80 -12.54
N HIS A 70 -3.11 49.82 -13.75
CA HIS A 70 -2.47 51.02 -14.31
C HIS A 70 -2.87 51.22 -15.77
#